data_AF-A0A7S0X005-F1
#
_entry.id   AF-A0A7S0X005-F1
#
_cell.length_a   1.000
_cell.length_b   1.000
_cell.length_c   1.000
_cell.angle_alpha   90.00
_cell.angle_beta   90.00
_cell.angle_gamma   90.00
#
_symmetry.space_group_name_H-M   'P 1'
#
loop_
_entity.id
_entity.type
_entity.pdbx_description
1 polymer ?
#
loop_
_entity_poly.entity_id
_entity_poly.type
_entity_poly.pdbx_seq_one_letter_code
_entity_poly.pdbx_strand_id
1 'polypeptide(L)'
;PKRDYDTNRLSRSPLQLGPGTVLVVDECVMRDGKLGESGVASLQALMDVIKDQSLNYDFQFYKQPVPVDTPPVVLSCGRSILHHALPLSVPLAPTAPFPTQEQVEAAV
;
A
#
# COMPACT_ATOMS: atom_id res chain seq x y z
N PRO A 1 -5.91 3.86 11.40
CA PRO A 1 -6.97 3.33 12.31
C PRO A 1 -7.35 4.39 13.33
N LYS A 2 -8.64 4.62 13.60
CA LYS A 2 -9.09 5.65 14.54
C LYS A 2 -9.96 5.04 15.62
N ARG A 3 -9.72 5.42 16.88
CA ARG A 3 -10.61 5.05 17.99
C ARG A 3 -11.92 5.83 17.89
N ASP A 4 -13.00 5.09 17.78
CA ASP A 4 -14.36 5.58 17.98
C ASP A 4 -14.70 5.39 19.46
N TYR A 5 -14.99 6.50 20.14
CA TYR A 5 -15.29 6.52 21.57
C TYR A 5 -16.79 6.30 21.84
N ASP A 6 -17.68 6.57 20.88
CA ASP A 6 -19.11 6.32 21.03
C ASP A 6 -19.38 4.81 21.04
N THR A 7 -18.70 4.08 20.16
CA THR A 7 -18.80 2.61 20.07
C THR A 7 -17.71 1.86 20.83
N ASN A 8 -16.74 2.61 21.39
CA ASN A 8 -15.56 2.10 22.09
C ASN A 8 -14.78 1.03 21.27
N ARG A 9 -14.73 1.23 19.95
CA ARG A 9 -14.09 0.32 18.97
C ARG A 9 -13.01 1.03 18.18
N LEU A 10 -12.02 0.27 17.75
CA LEU A 10 -11.03 0.76 16.80
C LEU A 10 -11.56 0.54 15.38
N SER A 11 -11.60 1.58 14.57
CA SER A 11 -11.95 1.44 13.16
C SER A 11 -10.88 0.66 12.43
N ARG A 12 -11.33 -0.34 11.66
CA ARG A 12 -10.42 -1.17 10.86
C ARG A 12 -9.85 -0.34 9.73
N SER A 13 -8.55 -0.44 9.51
CA SER A 13 -7.89 0.13 8.32
C SER A 13 -7.47 -1.01 7.38
N PRO A 14 -7.48 -0.81 6.06
CA PRO A 14 -6.95 -1.79 5.11
C PRO A 14 -5.49 -2.17 5.38
N LEU A 15 -4.71 -1.28 6.02
CA LEU A 15 -3.30 -1.52 6.36
C LEU A 15 -3.12 -2.34 7.66
N GLN A 16 -4.20 -2.68 8.38
CA GLN A 16 -4.13 -3.57 9.55
C GLN A 16 -4.13 -5.03 9.10
N LEU A 17 -3.06 -5.43 8.42
CA LEU A 17 -2.86 -6.78 7.91
C LEU A 17 -2.15 -7.65 8.95
N GLY A 18 -2.30 -8.97 8.79
CA GLY A 18 -1.55 -9.93 9.60
C GLY A 18 -0.07 -9.94 9.22
N PRO A 19 0.83 -10.33 10.14
CA PRO A 19 2.26 -10.45 9.86
C PRO A 19 2.50 -11.43 8.70
N GLY A 20 3.42 -11.07 7.81
CA GLY A 20 3.78 -11.86 6.63
C GLY A 20 2.82 -11.72 5.44
N THR A 21 1.81 -10.82 5.53
CA THR A 21 0.92 -10.55 4.39
C THR A 21 1.64 -9.68 3.35
N VAL A 22 1.60 -10.07 2.08
CA VAL A 22 2.17 -9.25 0.99
C VAL A 22 1.18 -8.13 0.62
N LEU A 23 1.66 -6.88 0.64
CA LEU A 23 0.89 -5.72 0.22
C LEU A 23 1.20 -5.38 -1.22
N VAL A 24 0.28 -5.65 -2.14
CA VAL A 24 0.38 -5.25 -3.55
C VAL A 24 -0.32 -3.91 -3.74
N VAL A 25 0.42 -2.91 -4.20
CA VAL A 25 -0.10 -1.57 -4.50
C VAL A 25 -0.05 -1.35 -6.01
N ASP A 26 -1.21 -1.10 -6.60
CA ASP A 26 -1.32 -0.75 -8.01
C ASP A 26 -1.50 0.77 -8.17
N GLU A 27 -0.47 1.44 -8.70
CA GLU A 27 -0.50 2.88 -9.00
C GLU A 27 -1.06 3.16 -10.40
N CYS A 28 -1.31 2.16 -11.25
CA CYS A 28 -1.74 2.35 -12.64
C CYS A 28 -3.17 2.89 -12.78
N VAL A 29 -4.01 2.72 -11.76
CA VAL A 29 -5.40 3.21 -11.76
C VAL A 29 -5.50 4.62 -11.17
N MET A 30 -4.39 5.19 -10.68
CA MET A 30 -4.39 6.56 -10.15
C MET A 30 -4.60 7.56 -11.29
N ARG A 31 -5.51 8.51 -11.07
CA ARG A 31 -5.80 9.61 -12.00
C ARG A 31 -5.30 10.92 -11.43
N ASP A 32 -4.97 11.85 -12.33
CA ASP A 32 -4.60 13.20 -11.96
C ASP A 32 -5.75 13.88 -11.18
N GLY A 33 -5.42 14.40 -10.00
CA GLY A 33 -6.38 15.01 -9.10
C GLY A 33 -5.71 15.59 -7.86
N LYS A 34 -6.47 16.38 -7.10
CA LYS A 34 -6.00 16.89 -5.80
C LYS A 34 -6.28 15.86 -4.71
N LEU A 35 -5.24 15.47 -4.00
CA LEU A 35 -5.37 14.61 -2.83
C LEU A 35 -5.92 15.46 -1.67
N GLY A 36 -7.08 15.08 -1.14
CA GLY A 36 -7.64 15.71 0.06
C GLY A 36 -6.82 15.38 1.31
N GLU A 37 -7.11 16.05 2.43
CA GLU A 37 -6.40 15.85 3.70
C GLU A 37 -6.39 14.39 4.16
N SER A 38 -7.52 13.69 4.02
CA SER A 38 -7.64 12.26 4.32
C SER A 38 -6.78 11.39 3.42
N GLY A 39 -6.64 11.77 2.15
CA GLY A 39 -5.78 11.09 1.18
C GLY A 39 -4.31 11.28 1.51
N VAL A 40 -3.90 12.50 1.88
CA VAL A 40 -2.51 12.79 2.31
C VAL A 40 -2.17 11.99 3.57
N ALA A 41 -3.09 11.95 4.55
CA ALA A 41 -2.90 11.14 5.76
C ALA A 41 -2.80 9.64 5.46
N SER A 42 -3.58 9.14 4.50
CA SER A 42 -3.54 7.73 4.08
C SER A 42 -2.24 7.40 3.35
N LEU A 43 -1.77 8.29 2.49
CA LEU A 43 -0.50 8.14 1.77
C LEU A 43 0.68 8.17 2.74
N GLN A 44 0.65 9.08 3.73
CA GLN A 44 1.67 9.12 4.78
C GLN A 44 1.70 7.81 5.57
N ALA A 45 0.53 7.30 5.99
CA ALA A 45 0.46 6.01 6.69
C ALA A 45 0.99 4.85 5.84
N LEU A 46 0.73 4.86 4.52
CA LEU A 46 1.29 3.87 3.60
C LEU A 46 2.82 4.00 3.49
N MET A 47 3.36 5.22 3.44
CA MET A 47 4.81 5.46 3.45
C MET A 47 5.47 4.98 4.74
N ASP A 48 4.84 5.22 5.89
CA ASP A 48 5.32 4.76 7.20
C ASP A 48 5.34 3.22 7.26
N VAL A 49 4.30 2.55 6.72
CA VAL A 49 4.29 1.07 6.61
C VAL A 49 5.42 0.58 5.70
N ILE A 50 5.62 1.19 4.54
CA ILE A 50 6.64 0.76 3.58
C ILE A 50 8.06 0.94 4.15
N LYS A 51 8.36 2.11 4.74
CA LYS A 51 9.71 2.46 5.22
C LYS A 51 10.02 1.91 6.60
N ASP A 52 9.12 2.18 7.54
CA ASP A 52 9.38 1.99 8.97
C ASP A 52 8.72 0.72 9.51
N GLN A 53 7.95 0.00 8.67
CA GLN A 53 7.19 -1.18 9.07
C GLN A 53 6.36 -0.88 10.33
N SER A 54 5.75 0.31 10.35
CA SER A 54 5.00 0.84 11.49
C SER A 54 3.72 1.52 11.01
N LEU A 55 2.60 1.22 11.67
CA LEU A 55 1.31 1.82 11.40
C LEU A 55 0.85 2.64 12.61
N ASN A 56 0.61 3.93 12.40
CA ASN A 56 0.18 4.84 13.45
C ASN A 56 -1.33 4.71 13.73
N TYR A 57 -1.68 4.42 14.99
CA TYR A 57 -3.06 4.28 15.45
C TYR A 57 -3.48 5.57 16.14
N ASP A 58 -4.57 6.17 15.68
CA ASP A 58 -5.08 7.44 16.18
C ASP A 58 -6.10 7.21 17.30
N PHE A 59 -5.73 7.55 18.53
CA PHE A 59 -6.59 7.51 19.70
C PHE A 59 -7.15 8.89 20.05
N GLN A 60 -7.20 9.83 19.11
CA GLN A 60 -7.60 11.25 19.24
C GLN A 60 -6.66 12.11 20.09
N PHE A 61 -6.25 11.64 21.26
CA PHE A 61 -5.36 12.36 22.18
C PHE A 61 -3.88 12.06 21.91
N TYR A 62 -3.59 10.88 21.39
CA TYR A 62 -2.24 10.46 21.03
C TYR A 62 -2.28 9.52 19.83
N LYS A 63 -1.14 9.40 19.16
CA LYS A 63 -0.90 8.40 18.13
C LYS A 63 0.07 7.36 18.67
N GLN A 64 -0.26 6.10 18.51
CA GLN A 64 0.61 5.00 18.90
C GLN A 64 1.14 4.29 17.65
N PRO A 65 2.47 4.23 17.43
CA PRO A 65 3.04 3.41 16.38
C PRO A 65 2.88 1.94 16.75
N VAL A 66 2.34 1.15 15.83
CA VAL A 66 2.19 -0.30 15.98
C VAL A 66 3.05 -0.97 14.91
N PRO A 67 3.99 -1.86 15.28
CA PRO A 67 4.81 -2.54 14.30
C PRO A 67 3.94 -3.45 13.41
N VAL A 68 4.23 -3.45 12.13
CA VAL A 68 3.59 -4.29 11.11
C VAL A 68 4.68 -5.00 10.32
N ASP A 69 4.41 -6.22 9.88
CA ASP A 69 5.33 -6.98 9.03
C ASP A 69 4.58 -7.28 7.73
N THR A 70 4.78 -6.42 6.74
CA THR A 70 3.99 -6.45 5.50
C THR A 70 4.91 -6.05 4.34
N PRO A 71 5.52 -7.03 3.65
CA PRO A 71 6.38 -6.74 2.51
C PRO A 71 5.58 -6.07 1.37
N PRO A 72 5.97 -4.85 0.93
CA PRO A 72 5.27 -4.14 -0.12
C PRO A 72 5.79 -4.49 -1.52
N VAL A 73 4.88 -4.58 -2.48
CA VAL A 73 5.15 -4.69 -3.91
C VAL A 73 4.35 -3.61 -4.62
N VAL A 74 5.03 -2.70 -5.31
CA VAL A 74 4.38 -1.56 -5.99
C VAL A 74 4.50 -1.71 -7.49
N LEU A 75 3.35 -1.66 -8.17
CA LEU A 75 3.24 -1.66 -9.62
C LEU A 75 2.98 -0.23 -10.08
N SER A 76 3.89 0.30 -10.90
CA SER A 76 3.84 1.67 -11.40
C SER A 76 3.83 1.70 -12.93
N CYS A 77 2.87 2.41 -13.53
CA CYS A 77 2.79 2.63 -14.98
C CYS A 77 3.58 3.87 -15.46
N GLY A 78 4.21 4.61 -14.54
CA GLY A 78 4.96 5.83 -14.84
C GLY A 78 5.89 6.21 -13.70
N ARG A 79 6.01 7.51 -13.42
CA ARG A 79 6.77 7.97 -12.24
C ARG A 79 5.99 7.64 -10.97
N SER A 80 6.50 6.69 -10.19
CA SER A 80 5.86 6.28 -8.95
C SER A 80 5.74 7.42 -7.93
N ILE A 81 4.62 7.50 -7.23
CA ILE A 81 4.40 8.47 -6.14
C ILE A 81 5.18 8.01 -4.89
N LEU A 82 5.32 6.71 -4.72
CA LEU A 82 6.02 6.06 -3.60
C LEU A 82 7.53 5.86 -3.85
N HIS A 83 8.09 6.44 -4.90
CA HIS A 83 9.51 6.30 -5.27
C HIS A 83 10.51 6.63 -4.16
N HIS A 84 10.17 7.54 -3.23
CA HIS A 84 11.02 7.86 -2.09
C HIS A 84 10.89 6.89 -0.91
N ALA A 85 9.87 6.03 -0.92
CA ALA A 85 9.64 5.01 0.10
C ALA A 85 10.26 3.66 -0.25
N LEU A 86 10.45 3.39 -1.53
CA LEU A 86 11.01 2.13 -1.99
C LEU A 86 12.53 2.24 -2.20
N PRO A 87 13.30 1.26 -1.70
CA PRO A 87 14.76 1.25 -1.87
C PRO A 87 15.19 0.84 -3.29
N LEU A 88 14.35 0.10 -4.02
CA LEU A 88 14.66 -0.45 -5.33
C LEU A 88 13.46 -0.28 -6.26
N SER A 89 13.74 0.12 -7.49
CA SER A 89 12.79 0.10 -8.61
C SER A 89 13.37 -0.77 -9.70
N VAL A 90 12.57 -1.73 -10.19
CA VAL A 90 12.96 -2.64 -11.27
C VAL A 90 12.09 -2.32 -12.49
N PRO A 91 12.67 -1.92 -13.63
CA PRO A 91 11.89 -1.71 -14.83
C PRO A 91 11.37 -3.06 -15.35
N LEU A 92 10.05 -3.16 -15.52
CA LEU A 92 9.44 -4.31 -16.16
C LEU A 92 9.69 -4.24 -17.67
N ALA A 93 10.72 -4.95 -18.13
CA ALA A 93 10.98 -5.16 -19.56
C ALA A 93 10.42 -6.54 -19.95
N PRO A 94 9.50 -6.61 -20.94
CA PRO A 94 9.03 -7.90 -21.43
C PRO A 94 10.21 -8.67 -22.02
N THR A 95 10.56 -9.82 -21.43
CA THR A 95 11.61 -10.71 -21.95
C THR A 95 11.07 -11.59 -23.10
N ALA A 96 9.76 -11.76 -23.17
CA ALA A 96 9.03 -12.43 -24.24
C ALA A 96 7.71 -11.68 -24.48
N PRO A 97 7.10 -11.80 -25.68
CA PRO A 97 5.74 -11.31 -25.91
C PRO A 97 4.79 -11.96 -24.88
N PHE A 98 3.78 -11.19 -24.43
CA PHE A 98 2.77 -11.72 -23.51
C PHE A 98 2.17 -13.00 -24.10
N PRO A 99 2.07 -14.09 -23.32
CA PRO A 99 1.47 -15.31 -23.81
C PRO A 99 0.05 -15.03 -24.24
N THR A 100 -0.31 -15.50 -25.43
CA THR A 100 -1.68 -15.39 -25.95
C THR A 100 -2.59 -16.24 -25.07
N GLN A 101 -3.88 -15.89 -24.95
CA GLN A 101 -4.82 -16.54 -24.05
C GLN A 101 -4.82 -18.09 -24.20
N GLU A 102 -4.65 -18.58 -25.43
CA GLU A 102 -4.50 -20.01 -25.76
C GLU A 102 -3.28 -20.67 -25.11
N GLN A 103 -2.18 -19.94 -24.92
CA GLN A 103 -0.94 -20.44 -24.30
C GLN A 103 -1.04 -20.47 -22.77
N VAL A 104 -1.89 -19.64 -22.17
CA VAL A 104 -2.15 -19.63 -20.73
C VAL A 104 -3.06 -20.79 -20.35
N GLU A 105 -4.08 -21.08 -21.16
CA GLU A 105 -5.00 -22.21 -20.94
C GLU A 105 -4.32 -23.58 -21.16
N ALA A 106 -3.35 -23.68 -22.08
CA ALA A 106 -2.61 -24.92 -22.31
C ALA A 106 -1.59 -25.29 -21.21
N ALA A 107 -1.32 -24.38 -20.26
CA ALA A 107 -0.36 -24.58 -19.17
C ALA A 107 -1.02 -24.95 -17.83
N VAL A 108 -2.36 -25.06 -17.77
CA VAL A 108 -3.16 -25.44 -16.60
C VAL A 108 -3.69 -26.88 -16.77
#